data_AF-A0ABD5TLL6-F1
#
_entry.id   AF-A0ABD5TLL6-F1
#
_cell.length_a   1.000
_cell.length_b   1.000
_cell.length_c   1.000
_cell.angle_alpha   90.00
_cell.angle_beta   90.00
_cell.angle_gamma   90.00
#
_symmetry.space_group_name_H-M   'P 1'
#
loop_
_entity.id
_entity.type
_entity.pdbx_description
1 polymer ?
#
loop_
_entity_poly.entity_id
_entity_poly.type
_entity_poly.pdbx_seq_one_letter_code
_entity_poly.pdbx_strand_id
1 'polypeptide(L)' 'MTTKRITSVETEVECPRCGEPSSVAVPDGSEISVRSTVAAFGDHETVTCSRGHRYWVYSC' A
#
# COMPACT_ATOMS: atom_id res chain seq x y z
N MET A 1 23.70 -2.50 -18.42
CA MET A 1 22.94 -1.85 -17.34
C MET A 1 21.46 -2.14 -17.60
N THR A 2 20.94 -3.23 -17.06
CA THR A 2 19.54 -3.64 -17.31
C THR A 2 18.66 -2.96 -16.28
N THR A 3 18.01 -1.86 -16.67
CA THR A 3 17.00 -1.20 -15.85
C THR A 3 15.81 -2.16 -15.71
N LYS A 4 15.72 -2.87 -14.58
CA LYS A 4 14.53 -3.63 -14.19
C LYS A 4 13.37 -2.62 -14.18
N ARG A 5 12.47 -2.67 -15.17
CA ARG A 5 11.23 -1.89 -15.11
C ARG A 5 10.45 -2.43 -13.91
N ILE A 6 10.36 -1.64 -12.85
CA ILE A 6 9.48 -1.92 -11.73
C ILE A 6 8.09 -1.56 -12.25
N THR A 7 7.39 -2.52 -12.86
CA THR A 7 6.00 -2.29 -13.24
C THR A 7 5.20 -2.22 -11.95
N SER A 8 4.69 -1.03 -11.62
CA SER A 8 3.76 -0.87 -10.51
C SER A 8 2.35 -1.14 -11.03
N VAL A 9 1.57 -1.93 -10.28
CA VAL A 9 0.17 -2.22 -10.56
C VAL A 9 -0.71 -1.53 -9.53
N GLU A 10 -1.85 -1.01 -9.97
CA GLU A 10 -2.86 -0.49 -9.06
C GLU A 10 -3.59 -1.66 -8.39
N THR A 11 -3.54 -1.71 -7.07
CA THR A 11 -4.23 -2.70 -6.25
C THR A 11 -5.24 -2.01 -5.35
N GLU A 12 -6.44 -2.57 -5.24
CA GLU A 12 -7.46 -2.09 -4.32
C GLU A 12 -7.18 -2.62 -2.90
N VAL A 13 -7.13 -1.71 -1.93
CA VAL A 13 -6.98 -2.02 -0.50
C VAL A 13 -8.10 -1.37 0.28
N GLU A 14 -8.59 -2.07 1.31
CA GLU A 14 -9.64 -1.55 2.18
C GLU A 14 -9.04 -0.80 3.37
N CYS A 15 -9.61 0.37 3.67
CA CYS A 15 -9.22 1.13 4.86
C CYS A 15 -9.51 0.31 6.12
N PRO A 16 -8.52 0.01 6.98
CA PRO A 16 -8.71 -0.82 8.17
C PRO A 16 -9.58 -0.16 9.26
N ARG A 17 -9.94 1.12 9.08
CA ARG A 17 -10.79 1.88 10.02
C ARG A 17 -12.26 1.89 9.63
N CYS A 18 -12.56 1.98 8.33
CA CYS A 18 -13.92 2.21 7.85
C CYS A 18 -14.34 1.30 6.69
N GLY A 19 -13.46 0.43 6.19
CA GLY A 19 -13.71 -0.47 5.07
C GLY A 19 -13.85 0.22 3.71
N GLU A 20 -13.47 1.49 3.60
CA GLU A 20 -13.56 2.21 2.32
C GLU A 20 -12.44 1.73 1.40
N PRO A 21 -12.73 1.34 0.14
CA PRO A 21 -11.71 0.93 -0.81
C PRO A 21 -10.83 2.10 -1.21
N SER A 22 -9.58 1.83 -1.53
CA SER A 22 -8.61 2.80 -2.03
C SER A 22 -7.63 2.11 -2.97
N SER A 23 -7.26 2.78 -4.05
CA SER A 23 -6.28 2.25 -5.00
C SER A 23 -4.86 2.69 -4.59
N VAL A 24 -3.92 1.76 -4.58
CA VAL A 24 -2.50 2.00 -4.26
C VAL A 24 -1.62 1.37 -5.32
N ALA A 25 -0.50 2.02 -5.65
CA ALA A 25 0.44 1.53 -6.65
C ALA A 25 1.51 0.69 -5.96
N VAL A 26 1.50 -0.63 -6.19
CA VAL A 26 2.48 -1.56 -5.60
C VAL A 26 3.25 -2.29 -6.69
N PRO A 27 4.48 -2.76 -6.42
CA PRO A 27 5.21 -3.57 -7.38
C PRO A 27 4.41 -4.81 -7.79
N ASP A 28 4.40 -5.11 -9.09
CA ASP A 28 3.74 -6.32 -9.61
C ASP A 28 4.30 -7.59 -8.95
N GLY A 29 3.40 -8.45 -8.46
CA GLY A 29 3.75 -9.69 -7.78
C GLY A 29 4.21 -9.54 -6.32
N SER A 30 4.17 -8.34 -5.74
CA SER A 30 4.42 -8.17 -4.30
C SER A 30 3.20 -8.55 -3.45
N GLU A 31 3.47 -9.15 -2.30
CA GLU A 31 2.42 -9.40 -1.30
C GLU A 31 2.15 -8.10 -0.55
N ILE A 32 0.87 -7.71 -0.47
CA ILE A 32 0.44 -6.49 0.22
C ILE A 32 -0.07 -6.78 1.62
N SER A 33 0.38 -5.96 2.57
CA SER A 33 -0.07 -5.99 3.97
C SER A 33 -0.54 -4.61 4.40
N VAL A 34 -1.83 -4.49 4.71
CA VAL A 34 -2.44 -3.23 5.16
C VAL A 34 -2.42 -3.17 6.69
N ARG A 35 -1.90 -2.08 7.26
CA ARG A 35 -1.82 -1.86 8.70
C ARG A 35 -2.32 -0.48 9.10
N SER A 36 -3.04 -0.42 10.22
CA SER A 36 -3.50 0.83 10.84
C SER A 36 -2.44 1.50 11.72
N THR A 37 -1.24 0.92 11.84
CA THR A 37 -0.11 1.42 12.62
C THR A 37 1.18 1.18 11.84
N VAL A 38 2.09 2.15 11.89
CA VAL A 38 3.42 2.07 11.25
C VAL A 38 4.30 1.03 11.96
N ALA A 39 4.88 0.12 11.19
CA ALA A 39 5.91 -0.80 11.63
C ALA A 39 7.28 -0.09 11.76
N ALA A 40 8.15 -0.60 12.62
CA ALA A 40 9.49 -0.05 12.83
C ALA A 40 10.43 -0.22 11.62
N PHE A 41 10.15 -1.20 10.75
CA PHE A 41 10.94 -1.54 9.57
C PHE A 41 10.03 -1.97 8.41
N GLY A 42 10.57 -1.93 7.19
CA GLY A 42 9.88 -2.29 5.95
C GLY A 42 9.43 -1.07 5.17
N ASP A 43 9.65 -1.13 3.85
CA ASP A 43 9.16 -0.14 2.91
C ASP A 43 7.63 -0.16 2.89
N HIS A 44 7.05 1.03 2.96
CA HIS A 44 5.62 1.19 3.00
C HIS A 44 5.19 2.49 2.32
N GLU A 45 4.00 2.44 1.74
CA GLU A 45 3.30 3.63 1.32
C GLU A 45 2.34 4.09 2.41
N THR A 46 2.25 5.41 2.60
CA THR A 46 1.26 6.01 3.49
C THR A 46 0.04 6.40 2.69
N VAL A 47 -1.12 5.85 3.05
CA VAL A 47 -2.37 6.06 2.34
C VAL A 47 -3.35 6.78 3.26
N THR A 48 -4.13 7.69 2.69
CA THR A 48 -5.21 8.38 3.40
C THR A 48 -6.51 8.12 2.65
N CYS A 49 -7.49 7.49 3.29
CA CYS A 49 -8.81 7.29 2.67
C CYS A 49 -9.56 8.63 2.55
N SER A 50 -10.66 8.66 1.80
CA SER A 50 -11.46 9.87 1.57
C SER A 50 -12.07 10.43 2.86
N ARG A 51 -12.20 9.60 3.89
CA ARG A 51 -12.66 9.98 5.24
C ARG A 51 -11.54 10.53 6.14
N GLY A 52 -10.31 10.63 5.64
CA GLY A 52 -9.16 11.18 6.36
C GLY A 52 -8.43 10.21 7.28
N HIS A 53 -8.73 8.91 7.24
CA HIS A 53 -7.99 7.92 8.02
C HIS A 53 -6.66 7.60 7.34
N ARG A 54 -5.56 7.76 8.09
CA ARG A 54 -4.23 7.35 7.65
C ARG A 54 -3.96 5.89 8.00
N TYR A 55 -3.38 5.16 7.05
CA TYR A 55 -2.92 3.79 7.22
C TYR A 55 -1.70 3.54 6.32
N TRP A 56 -1.07 2.38 6.50
CA TRP A 56 0.19 2.02 5.87
C TRP A 56 0.04 0.73 5.08
N VAL A 57 0.52 0.73 3.84
CA VAL A 57 0.53 -0.43 2.96
C VAL A 57 1.97 -0.86 2.78
N TYR A 58 2.28 -2.06 3.24
CA TYR A 58 3.58 -2.69 3.10
C TYR A 58 3.55 -3.59 1.87
N SER A 59 4.61 -3.56 1.07
CA SER A 59 4.88 -4.52 0.00
C SER A 59 6.11 -5.33 0.36
N CYS A 60 6.05 -6.65 0.17
CA CYS A 60 7.19 -7.56 0.35
C CYS A 60 7.57 -8.27 -0.95
#